data_AF-T0V7H1-F1
#
_entry.id   AF-T0V7H1-F1
#
_cell.length_a   1.000
_cell.length_b   1.000
_cell.length_c   1.000
_cell.angle_alpha   90.00
_cell.angle_beta   90.00
_cell.angle_gamma   90.00
#
_symmetry.space_group_name_H-M   'P 1'
#
loop_
_entity.id
_entity.type
_entity.pdbx_description
1 polymer ?
#
loop_
_entity_poly.entity_id
_entity_poly.type
_entity_poly.pdbx_seq_one_letter_code
_entity_poly.pdbx_strand_id
1 'polypeptide(L)'
;MNREQWIDYYESINGHKPSISEVYEAEKNGDIFVISESSNPLTIGNQDYMSNHSPNYRKKSVWRSLWNGLTFIFSVLWWLVKFAFSVALFIVNVILTIFFFVFRITGLIFLLSR
;
A
#
# COMPACT_ATOMS: atom_id res chain seq x y z
N MET A 1 -7.09 -10.06 24.85
CA MET A 1 -7.05 -9.13 23.70
C MET A 1 -8.42 -9.08 23.02
N ASN A 2 -8.84 -8.03 22.28
CA ASN A 2 -10.10 -8.15 21.51
C ASN A 2 -9.94 -9.18 20.38
N ARG A 3 -11.02 -9.86 19.98
CA ARG A 3 -11.00 -10.93 18.97
C ARG A 3 -10.34 -10.49 17.66
N GLU A 4 -10.62 -9.28 17.19
CA GLU A 4 -10.02 -8.74 15.97
C GLU A 4 -8.52 -8.51 16.09
N GLN A 5 -8.08 -7.94 17.22
CA GLN A 5 -6.66 -7.72 17.49
C GLN A 5 -5.90 -9.04 17.59
N TRP A 6 -6.52 -10.06 18.20
CA TRP A 6 -5.94 -11.40 18.30
C TRP A 6 -5.81 -12.07 16.94
N ILE A 7 -6.82 -11.95 16.06
CA ILE A 7 -6.77 -12.47 14.70
C ILE A 7 -5.65 -11.81 13.89
N ASP A 8 -5.53 -10.47 13.96
CA ASP A 8 -4.47 -9.73 13.26
C ASP A 8 -3.07 -10.12 13.77
N TYR A 9 -2.94 -10.33 15.09
CA TYR A 9 -1.71 -10.83 15.69
C TYR A 9 -1.37 -12.25 15.24
N TYR A 10 -2.34 -13.17 15.25
CA TYR A 10 -2.18 -14.54 14.79
C TYR A 10 -1.72 -14.60 13.32
N GLU A 11 -2.35 -13.81 12.44
CA GLU A 11 -1.99 -13.76 11.01
C GLU A 11 -0.58 -13.20 10.81
N SER A 12 -0.12 -12.26 11.65
CA SER A 12 1.23 -11.70 11.56
C SER A 12 2.34 -12.67 11.98
N ILE A 13 2.05 -13.59 12.90
CA ILE A 13 3.02 -14.58 13.38
C ILE A 13 3.00 -15.84 12.50
N ASN A 14 1.81 -16.31 12.13
CA ASN A 14 1.63 -17.60 11.47
C ASN A 14 1.49 -17.49 9.94
N GLY A 15 1.33 -16.28 9.40
CA GLY A 15 1.21 -16.04 7.95
C GLY A 15 -0.10 -16.54 7.34
N HIS A 16 -1.06 -16.97 8.16
CA HIS A 16 -2.40 -17.36 7.73
C HIS A 16 -3.46 -16.92 8.74
N LYS A 17 -4.70 -16.82 8.28
CA LYS A 17 -5.83 -16.53 9.17
C LYS A 17 -6.12 -17.72 10.08
N PRO A 18 -6.47 -17.46 11.36
CA PRO A 18 -6.86 -18.53 12.27
C PRO A 18 -8.18 -19.17 11.81
N SER A 19 -8.24 -20.48 11.96
CA SER A 19 -9.42 -21.31 11.81
C SER A 19 -10.41 -21.10 12.98
N ILE A 20 -11.67 -21.51 12.78
CA ILE A 20 -12.72 -21.37 13.80
C ILE A 20 -12.38 -22.14 15.08
N SER A 21 -11.69 -23.28 14.98
CA SER A 21 -11.22 -24.06 16.14
C SER A 21 -10.13 -23.35 16.92
N GLU A 22 -9.16 -22.72 16.24
CA GLU A 22 -8.06 -21.98 16.90
C GLU A 22 -8.59 -20.74 17.63
N VAL A 23 -9.58 -20.07 17.05
CA VAL A 23 -10.26 -18.95 17.73
C VAL A 23 -11.02 -19.44 18.96
N TYR A 24 -11.73 -20.57 18.88
CA TYR A 24 -12.47 -21.12 20.02
C TYR A 24 -11.54 -21.55 21.16
N GLU A 25 -10.39 -22.14 20.81
CA GLU A 25 -9.37 -22.52 21.78
C GLU A 25 -8.75 -21.30 22.47
N ALA A 26 -8.46 -20.23 21.71
CA ALA A 26 -7.97 -18.96 22.25
C ALA A 26 -8.99 -18.22 23.13
N GLU A 27 -10.29 -18.32 22.81
CA GLU A 27 -11.37 -17.82 23.67
C GLU A 27 -11.44 -18.61 24.99
N LYS A 28 -11.32 -19.95 24.92
CA LYS A 28 -11.29 -20.82 26.11
C LYS A 28 -10.06 -20.59 26.99
N ASN A 29 -8.92 -20.32 26.37
CA ASN A 29 -7.65 -20.05 27.06
C ASN A 29 -7.57 -18.64 27.64
N GLY A 30 -8.55 -17.77 27.34
CA GLY A 30 -8.59 -16.39 27.83
C GLY A 30 -7.68 -15.42 27.06
N ASP A 31 -7.10 -15.85 25.94
CA ASP A 31 -6.28 -14.99 25.07
C ASP A 31 -7.14 -13.92 24.37
N ILE A 32 -8.41 -14.27 24.12
CA ILE A 32 -9.44 -13.39 23.57
C ILE A 32 -10.43 -13.02 24.69
N PHE A 33 -10.62 -11.71 24.91
CA PHE A 33 -11.68 -11.22 25.77
C PHE A 33 -12.99 -11.24 25.00
N VAL A 34 -13.82 -12.25 25.26
CA VAL A 34 -15.22 -12.27 24.82
C VAL A 34 -15.98 -11.30 25.70
N ILE A 35 -16.32 -10.12 25.15
CA ILE A 35 -17.27 -9.21 25.80
C ILE A 35 -18.63 -9.89 25.67
N SER A 36 -18.96 -10.76 26.63
CA SER A 36 -20.31 -11.26 26.80
C SER A 36 -21.14 -10.07 27.25
N GLU A 37 -21.89 -9.46 26.32
CA GLU A 37 -22.98 -8.57 26.69
C GLU A 37 -23.96 -9.40 27.52
N SER A 38 -23.89 -9.23 28.85
CA SER A 38 -24.64 -9.98 29.84
C SER A 38 -26.15 -9.82 29.61
N SER A 39 -26.82 -10.88 29.15
CA SER A 39 -28.19 -11.18 29.59
C SER A 39 -28.51 -12.68 29.52
N ASN A 40 -28.29 -13.35 30.67
CA ASN A 40 -28.93 -14.58 31.15
C ASN A 40 -28.61 -15.94 30.48
N PRO A 41 -28.50 -17.03 31.27
CA PRO A 41 -28.19 -18.36 30.77
C PRO A 41 -29.49 -19.10 30.39
N LEU A 42 -29.66 -19.47 29.13
CA LEU A 42 -30.71 -20.42 28.73
C LEU A 42 -30.16 -21.43 27.72
N THR A 43 -29.95 -22.63 28.26
CA THR A 43 -30.08 -23.97 27.70
C THR A 43 -30.73 -24.06 26.31
N ILE A 44 -30.04 -24.74 25.39
CA ILE A 44 -30.56 -25.55 24.27
C ILE A 44 -31.46 -24.85 23.24
N GLY A 45 -30.98 -24.81 22.00
CA GLY A 45 -31.83 -24.62 20.84
C GLY A 45 -31.03 -24.28 19.60
N ASN A 46 -30.64 -25.29 18.83
CA ASN A 46 -30.35 -25.12 17.41
C ASN A 46 -31.54 -24.40 16.77
N GLN A 47 -31.36 -23.15 16.33
CA GLN A 47 -31.92 -22.58 15.10
C GLN A 47 -31.71 -21.07 15.12
N ASP A 48 -31.45 -20.53 13.92
CA ASP A 48 -31.56 -19.12 13.58
C ASP A 48 -30.39 -18.20 13.98
N TYR A 49 -29.16 -18.58 13.59
CA TYR A 49 -28.18 -17.55 13.21
C TYR A 49 -28.55 -16.99 11.83
N MET A 50 -29.64 -16.21 11.80
CA MET A 50 -29.89 -15.28 10.71
C MET A 50 -28.69 -14.36 10.57
N SER A 51 -28.03 -14.52 9.43
CA SER A 51 -27.24 -13.55 8.70
C SER A 51 -27.50 -12.09 9.09
N ASN A 52 -26.80 -11.60 10.11
CA ASN A 52 -26.51 -10.17 10.26
C ASN A 52 -25.10 -9.93 9.72
N HIS A 53 -24.99 -10.17 8.41
CA HIS A 53 -23.84 -9.84 7.59
C HIS A 53 -23.72 -8.29 7.55
N SER A 54 -23.03 -7.70 8.54
CA SER A 54 -22.75 -6.26 8.60
C SER A 54 -21.98 -5.82 7.33
N PRO A 55 -22.50 -4.95 6.46
CA PRO A 55 -21.89 -4.65 5.17
C PRO A 55 -20.53 -3.91 5.25
N ASN A 56 -20.02 -3.64 6.45
CA ASN A 56 -18.83 -2.82 6.66
C ASN A 56 -17.49 -3.52 6.42
N TYR A 57 -17.37 -4.85 6.57
CA TYR A 57 -16.11 -5.54 6.26
C TYR A 57 -15.85 -5.63 4.74
N ARG A 58 -16.89 -5.59 3.89
CA ARG A 58 -16.70 -5.56 2.43
C ARG A 58 -16.14 -4.20 1.96
N LYS A 59 -16.53 -3.10 2.63
CA LYS A 59 -16.08 -1.73 2.30
C LYS A 59 -14.58 -1.52 2.48
N LYS A 60 -13.95 -2.09 3.52
CA LYS A 60 -12.51 -1.89 3.79
C LYS A 60 -11.62 -2.46 2.68
N SER A 61 -12.03 -3.57 2.05
CA SER A 61 -11.30 -4.18 0.92
C SER A 61 -11.37 -3.33 -0.35
N VAL A 62 -12.55 -2.77 -0.66
CA VAL A 62 -12.76 -1.91 -1.84
C VAL A 62 -11.96 -0.62 -1.69
N TRP A 63 -11.95 -0.03 -0.50
CA TRP A 63 -11.19 1.18 -0.23
C TRP A 63 -9.69 0.96 -0.44
N ARG A 64 -9.14 -0.14 0.09
CA ARG A 64 -7.72 -0.50 -0.11
C ARG A 64 -7.39 -0.76 -1.59
N SER A 65 -8.30 -1.39 -2.33
CA SER A 65 -8.14 -1.61 -3.77
C SER A 65 -8.16 -0.30 -4.56
N LEU A 66 -9.03 0.64 -4.21
CA LEU A 66 -9.08 1.97 -4.84
C LEU A 66 -7.81 2.78 -4.54
N TRP A 67 -7.29 2.70 -3.32
CA TRP A 67 -6.02 3.34 -2.95
C TRP A 67 -4.84 2.80 -3.74
N ASN A 68 -4.76 1.48 -3.93
CA ASN A 68 -3.70 0.87 -4.74
C ASN A 68 -3.79 1.29 -6.22
N GLY A 69 -4.99 1.39 -6.78
CA GLY A 69 -5.18 1.89 -8.14
C GLY A 69 -4.77 3.35 -8.28
N LEU A 70 -5.12 4.19 -7.30
CA LEU A 70 -4.78 5.60 -7.29
C LEU A 70 -3.26 5.82 -7.17
N THR A 71 -2.60 5.14 -6.24
CA THR A 71 -1.14 5.25 -6.07
C THR A 71 -0.37 4.74 -7.28
N PHE A 72 -0.88 3.73 -7.98
CA PHE A 72 -0.31 3.27 -9.24
C PHE A 72 -0.36 4.35 -10.33
N ILE A 73 -1.50 5.02 -10.51
CA ILE A 73 -1.64 6.11 -11.50
C ILE A 73 -0.70 7.26 -11.17
N PHE A 74 -0.62 7.67 -9.89
CA PHE A 74 0.31 8.71 -9.46
C PHE A 74 1.77 8.30 -9.66
N SER A 75 2.11 7.04 -9.42
CA SER A 75 3.46 6.51 -9.63
C SER A 75 3.87 6.58 -11.10
N VAL A 76 2.99 6.15 -12.01
CA VAL A 76 3.22 6.21 -13.46
C VAL A 76 3.32 7.66 -13.93
N LEU A 77 2.42 8.53 -13.49
CA LEU A 77 2.45 9.95 -13.85
C LEU A 77 3.75 10.62 -13.37
N TRP A 78 4.17 10.34 -12.15
CA TRP A 78 5.42 10.86 -11.60
C TRP A 78 6.65 10.35 -12.36
N TRP A 79 6.64 9.09 -12.77
CA TRP A 79 7.69 8.52 -13.60
C TRP A 79 7.78 9.21 -14.97
N LEU A 80 6.65 9.50 -15.61
CA LEU A 80 6.60 10.25 -16.88
C LEU A 80 7.14 11.67 -16.74
N VAL A 81 6.80 12.38 -15.65
CA VAL A 81 7.33 13.73 -15.39
C VAL A 81 8.85 13.68 -15.23
N LYS A 82 9.36 12.72 -14.45
CA LYS A 82 10.81 12.52 -14.28
C LYS A 82 11.50 12.19 -15.61
N PHE A 83 10.88 11.34 -16.42
CA PHE A 83 11.40 10.99 -17.73
C PHE A 83 11.48 12.21 -18.65
N ALA A 84 10.40 12.99 -18.76
CA ALA A 84 10.37 14.20 -19.57
C ALA A 84 11.41 15.23 -19.09
N PHE A 85 11.55 15.40 -17.77
CA PHE A 85 12.57 16.29 -17.19
C PHE A 85 13.99 15.82 -17.51
N SER A 86 14.26 14.51 -17.42
CA SER A 86 15.55 13.93 -17.77
C SER A 86 15.89 14.15 -19.24
N VAL A 87 14.91 13.98 -20.13
CA VAL A 87 15.09 14.23 -21.58
C VAL A 87 15.36 15.71 -21.85
N ALA A 88 14.63 16.61 -21.19
CA ALA A 88 14.85 18.05 -21.33
C ALA A 88 16.27 18.46 -20.90
N LEU A 89 16.74 17.97 -19.74
CA LEU A 89 18.10 18.22 -19.28
C LEU A 89 19.16 17.65 -20.23
N PHE A 90 18.92 16.46 -20.79
CA PHE A 90 19.81 15.87 -21.78
C PHE A 90 19.93 16.75 -23.03
N ILE A 91 18.81 17.24 -23.57
CA ILE A 91 18.81 18.14 -24.73
C ILE A 91 19.56 19.44 -24.43
N VAL A 92 19.29 20.07 -23.29
CA VAL A 92 19.98 21.30 -22.87
C VAL A 92 21.49 21.07 -22.76
N ASN A 93 21.89 19.93 -22.17
CA ASN A 93 23.30 19.59 -22.04
C ASN A 93 23.98 19.38 -23.41
N VAL A 94 23.32 18.72 -24.35
CA VAL A 94 23.83 18.56 -25.73
C VAL A 94 24.02 19.92 -26.41
N ILE A 95 23.03 20.82 -26.30
CA ILE A 95 23.12 22.17 -26.88
C ILE A 95 24.29 22.94 -26.27
N LEU A 96 24.44 22.93 -24.95
CA LEU A 96 25.54 23.60 -24.25
C LEU A 96 26.90 23.04 -24.66
N THR A 97 27.00 21.73 -24.83
CA THR A 97 28.23 21.06 -25.27
C THR A 97 28.63 21.52 -26.67
N ILE A 98 27.68 21.54 -27.61
CA ILE A 98 27.92 22.01 -28.99
C ILE A 98 28.32 23.50 -28.98
N PHE A 99 27.59 24.33 -28.23
CA PHE A 99 27.88 25.75 -28.13
C PHE A 99 29.28 26.01 -27.59
N PHE A 100 29.66 25.34 -26.50
CA PHE A 100 30.99 25.48 -25.92
C PHE A 100 32.08 24.99 -26.87
N PHE A 101 31.84 23.89 -27.58
CA PHE A 101 32.76 23.38 -28.60
C PHE A 101 33.02 24.41 -29.71
N VAL A 102 31.97 25.01 -30.27
CA VAL A 102 32.10 26.06 -31.30
C VAL A 102 32.86 27.27 -30.77
N PHE A 103 32.52 27.75 -29.57
CA PHE A 103 33.22 28.87 -28.94
C PHE A 103 34.72 28.58 -28.75
N ARG A 104 35.08 27.37 -28.31
CA ARG A 104 36.47 26.95 -28.14
C ARG A 104 37.22 26.87 -29.48
N ILE A 105 36.60 26.33 -30.52
CA ILE A 105 37.20 26.26 -31.86
C ILE A 105 37.42 27.67 -32.43
N THR A 106 36.42 28.55 -32.36
CA THR A 106 36.56 29.94 -32.83
C THR A 106 37.65 30.68 -32.07
N GLY A 107 37.74 30.50 -30.75
CA GLY A 107 38.82 31.07 -29.93
C GLY A 107 40.21 30.55 -30.32
N LEU A 108 40.34 29.25 -30.62
CA LEU A 108 41.59 28.67 -31.10
C LEU A 108 41.99 29.22 -32.48
N ILE A 109 41.04 29.30 -33.42
CA ILE A 109 41.28 29.86 -34.76
C ILE A 109 41.75 31.32 -34.65
N PHE A 110 41.10 32.12 -33.80
CA PHE A 110 41.49 33.51 -33.56
C PHE A 110 42.90 33.64 -32.97
N LEU A 111 43.27 32.76 -32.03
CA LEU A 111 44.61 32.74 -31.44
C LEU A 111 45.69 32.29 -32.45
N LEU A 112 45.39 31.34 -33.34
CA LEU A 112 46.30 30.88 -34.40
C LEU A 112 46.45 31.90 -35.54
N SER A 113 45.45 32.76 -35.74
CA SER A 113 45.45 33.79 -36.77
C SER A 113 46.19 35.08 -36.37
N ARG A 114 46.67 35.18 -35.12
CA ARG A 114 47.40 36.34 -34.59
C ARG A 114 48.87 36.03 -34.44
#